data_AF-A0AB34JKR0-F1
#
_entry.id   AF-A0AB34JKR0-F1
#
_cell.length_a   1.000
_cell.length_b   1.000
_cell.length_c   1.000
_cell.angle_alpha   90.00
_cell.angle_beta   90.00
_cell.angle_gamma   90.00
#
_symmetry.space_group_name_H-M   'P 1'
#
loop_
_entity.id
_entity.type
_entity.pdbx_description
1 polymer ?
#
loop_
_entity_poly.entity_id
_entity_poly.type
_entity_poly.pdbx_seq_one_letter_code
_entity_poly.pdbx_strand_id
1 'polypeptide(L)'
;AAPLQLAAAATALAAASHLPAFVHFASQWRQIAAAGVAGDAFTAPLSFWSFFALAHAALPPAIAVGELLHGAPGPLIGLFPVSFLLLNLVALGALAASSQLRAAVAVGTLGCLVHFLGCALEGRYDLAELNLALDDGVRGCPTYEQVRQPSMRGFDVSKYTGRWYEHAFHDYTQFADVYDTTLDIELSADGQRWLDDFAIKGPSPAAAPRSWDKSPVANGAHYFLYGKIDAATPGVLQESGFGVTFPNYIVDVQRDASGAYTEAIQFQCLERGGVRIFEGINFLSRAAEMSEEQMRAMHARASAAGMDAYGASAEQMHVVPHTKPGAPAVDNSWQELWRRIRFPELLALVESSTHSAFEDTSALTK
;
A
#
# COMPACT_ATOMS: atom_id res chain seq x y z
N ALA A 1 30.17 -11.03 25.62
CA ALA A 1 29.66 -12.18 24.84
C ALA A 1 28.17 -12.40 25.06
N ALA A 2 27.68 -12.34 26.31
CA ALA A 2 26.27 -12.58 26.67
C ALA A 2 25.21 -11.84 25.82
N PRO A 3 25.28 -10.53 25.54
CA PRO A 3 24.21 -9.84 24.80
C PRO A 3 24.12 -10.29 23.34
N LEU A 4 25.26 -10.55 22.68
CA LEU A 4 25.29 -11.05 21.31
C LEU A 4 24.78 -12.49 21.22
N GLN A 5 25.17 -13.36 22.17
CA GLN A 5 24.70 -14.74 22.22
C GLN A 5 23.19 -14.82 22.45
N LEU A 6 22.66 -13.96 23.34
CA LEU A 6 21.23 -13.87 23.57
C LEU A 6 20.46 -13.40 22.32
N ALA A 7 20.94 -12.35 21.65
CA ALA A 7 20.34 -11.86 20.42
C ALA A 7 20.36 -12.91 19.30
N ALA A 8 21.47 -13.65 19.16
CA ALA A 8 21.59 -14.74 18.19
C ALA A 8 20.63 -15.90 18.50
N ALA A 9 20.52 -16.30 19.77
CA ALA A 9 19.57 -17.33 20.18
C ALA A 9 18.11 -16.91 19.94
N ALA A 10 17.75 -15.66 20.26
CA ALA A 10 16.42 -15.12 19.99
C ALA A 10 16.10 -15.06 18.49
N THR A 11 17.07 -14.64 17.67
CA THR A 11 16.94 -14.61 16.21
C THR A 11 16.75 -16.01 15.63
N ALA A 12 17.53 -16.99 16.09
CA ALA A 12 17.39 -18.37 15.66
C ALA A 12 16.02 -18.96 16.07
N LEU A 13 15.54 -18.63 17.28
CA LEU A 13 14.22 -19.05 17.74
C LEU A 13 13.10 -18.43 16.91
N ALA A 14 13.19 -17.14 16.58
CA ALA A 14 12.25 -16.46 15.70
C ALA A 14 12.22 -17.09 14.30
N ALA A 15 13.39 -17.39 13.73
CA ALA A 15 13.45 -18.08 12.45
C ALA A 15 12.82 -19.49 12.53
N ALA A 16 13.10 -20.22 13.59
CA ALA A 16 12.58 -21.57 13.80
C ALA A 16 11.05 -21.59 14.01
N SER A 17 10.48 -20.60 14.71
CA SER A 17 9.03 -20.54 14.97
C SER A 17 8.21 -20.34 13.70
N HIS A 18 8.81 -19.77 12.65
CA HIS A 18 8.16 -19.48 11.37
C HIS A 18 8.69 -20.32 10.21
N LEU A 19 9.49 -21.35 10.49
CA LEU A 19 10.10 -22.20 9.47
C LEU A 19 9.07 -22.78 8.47
N PRO A 20 7.87 -23.25 8.89
CA PRO A 20 6.86 -23.73 7.95
C PRO A 20 6.44 -22.67 6.92
N ALA A 21 6.24 -21.42 7.35
CA ALA A 21 5.85 -20.32 6.48
C ALA A 21 6.95 -19.97 5.47
N PHE A 22 8.20 -19.89 5.92
CA PHE A 22 9.35 -19.67 5.02
C PHE A 22 9.58 -20.84 4.05
N VAL A 23 9.35 -22.09 4.46
CA VAL A 23 9.44 -23.26 3.57
C VAL A 23 8.35 -23.23 2.52
N HIS A 24 7.11 -22.90 2.91
CA HIS A 24 5.99 -22.76 1.99
C HIS A 24 6.27 -21.66 0.95
N PHE A 25 6.70 -20.48 1.41
CA PHE A 25 7.14 -19.38 0.57
C PHE A 25 8.22 -19.80 -0.45
N ALA A 26 9.28 -20.46 0.01
CA ALA A 26 10.34 -20.94 -0.86
C ALA A 26 9.84 -21.98 -1.88
N SER A 27 8.84 -22.78 -1.51
CA SER A 27 8.23 -23.75 -2.42
C SER A 27 7.46 -23.09 -3.57
N GLN A 28 6.77 -21.97 -3.31
CA GLN A 28 6.02 -21.22 -4.32
C GLN A 28 6.94 -20.56 -5.33
N TRP A 29 8.03 -19.94 -4.88
CA TRP A 29 9.04 -19.41 -5.79
C TRP A 29 9.70 -20.49 -6.65
N ARG A 30 9.88 -21.70 -6.12
CA ARG A 30 10.31 -22.84 -6.93
C ARG A 30 9.26 -23.26 -7.95
N GLN A 31 7.97 -23.21 -7.62
CA GLN A 31 6.89 -23.50 -8.57
C GLN A 31 6.87 -22.47 -9.71
N ILE A 32 6.96 -21.17 -9.39
CA ILE A 32 7.04 -20.09 -10.37
C ILE A 32 8.23 -20.31 -11.31
N ALA A 33 9.41 -20.60 -10.76
CA ALA A 33 10.60 -20.91 -11.56
C ALA A 33 10.43 -22.17 -12.42
N ALA A 34 9.83 -23.23 -11.87
CA ALA A 34 9.57 -24.48 -12.57
C ALA A 34 8.55 -24.33 -13.71
N ALA A 35 7.65 -23.33 -13.62
CA ALA A 35 6.74 -22.95 -14.70
C ALA A 35 7.44 -22.18 -15.84
N GLY A 36 8.76 -22.00 -15.78
CA GLY A 36 9.55 -21.34 -16.84
C GLY A 36 9.58 -19.81 -16.75
N VAL A 37 9.07 -19.22 -15.66
CA VAL A 37 9.17 -17.77 -15.43
C VAL A 37 10.61 -17.42 -15.06
N ALA A 38 11.22 -16.50 -15.79
CA ALA A 38 12.62 -16.10 -15.63
C ALA A 38 12.84 -14.61 -15.90
N GLY A 39 14.04 -14.10 -15.60
CA GLY A 39 14.41 -12.70 -15.80
C GLY A 39 13.53 -11.75 -15.00
N ASP A 40 13.19 -10.60 -15.59
CA ASP A 40 12.41 -9.55 -14.92
C ASP A 40 11.01 -10.03 -14.51
N ALA A 41 10.40 -10.95 -15.26
CA ALA A 41 9.11 -11.54 -14.90
C ALA A 41 9.17 -12.37 -13.60
N PHE A 42 10.35 -12.85 -13.21
CA PHE A 42 10.60 -13.55 -11.95
C PHE A 42 11.09 -12.60 -10.84
N THR A 43 12.02 -11.69 -11.15
CA THR A 43 12.67 -10.84 -10.16
C THR A 43 11.83 -9.64 -9.77
N ALA A 44 11.12 -8.99 -10.69
CA ALA A 44 10.34 -7.80 -10.38
C ALA A 44 9.25 -8.05 -9.32
N PRO A 45 8.46 -9.14 -9.39
CA PRO A 45 7.47 -9.43 -8.34
C PRO A 45 8.11 -9.78 -6.99
N LEU A 46 9.28 -10.43 -6.99
CA LEU A 46 10.03 -10.70 -5.75
C LEU A 46 10.56 -9.40 -5.13
N SER A 47 11.09 -8.50 -5.95
CA SER A 47 11.57 -7.19 -5.52
C SER A 47 10.42 -6.32 -5.00
N PHE A 48 9.29 -6.33 -5.70
CA PHE A 48 8.05 -5.66 -5.31
C PHE A 48 7.60 -6.12 -3.92
N TRP A 49 7.45 -7.43 -3.72
CA TRP A 49 7.08 -7.94 -2.40
C TRP A 49 8.13 -7.64 -1.34
N SER A 50 9.42 -7.82 -1.66
CA SER A 50 10.49 -7.55 -0.68
C SER A 50 10.45 -6.10 -0.24
N PHE A 51 10.22 -5.16 -1.16
CA PHE A 51 10.05 -3.75 -0.83
C PHE A 51 8.89 -3.53 0.14
N PHE A 52 7.70 -4.03 -0.19
CA PHE A 52 6.52 -3.83 0.65
C PHE A 52 6.59 -4.58 1.98
N ALA A 53 7.05 -5.83 1.99
CA ALA A 53 7.21 -6.61 3.21
C ALA A 53 8.22 -5.98 4.18
N LEU A 54 9.33 -5.45 3.67
CA LEU A 54 10.31 -4.74 4.50
C LEU A 54 9.79 -3.37 4.97
N ALA A 55 9.11 -2.62 4.09
CA ALA A 55 8.55 -1.32 4.43
C ALA A 55 7.42 -1.44 5.47
N HIS A 56 6.48 -2.38 5.26
CA HIS A 56 5.42 -2.70 6.22
C HIS A 56 5.98 -3.25 7.53
N ALA A 57 7.08 -4.01 7.52
CA ALA A 57 7.73 -4.45 8.76
C ALA A 57 8.36 -3.29 9.56
N ALA A 58 8.88 -2.29 8.87
CA ALA A 58 9.55 -1.16 9.49
C ALA A 58 8.56 -0.11 10.02
N LEU A 59 7.36 0.01 9.45
CA LEU A 59 6.46 1.12 9.73
C LEU A 59 5.79 1.06 11.12
N PRO A 60 5.12 -0.03 11.56
CA PRO A 60 4.52 -0.12 12.88
C PRO A 60 5.50 0.16 14.03
N PRO A 61 6.73 -0.40 14.08
CA PRO A 61 7.66 -0.03 15.15
C PRO A 61 8.12 1.43 15.03
N ALA A 62 8.24 1.99 13.82
CA ALA A 62 8.55 3.41 13.65
C ALA A 62 7.41 4.30 14.16
N ILE A 63 6.15 3.96 13.90
CA ILE A 63 4.96 4.65 14.41
C ILE A 63 4.91 4.54 15.94
N ALA A 64 5.06 3.34 16.49
CA ALA A 64 5.03 3.09 17.93
C ALA A 64 6.14 3.84 18.68
N VAL A 65 7.35 3.89 18.10
CA VAL A 65 8.42 4.74 18.57
C VAL A 65 7.98 6.20 18.47
N GLY A 66 7.51 6.69 17.32
CA GLY A 66 6.98 8.04 17.17
C GLY A 66 5.96 8.45 18.25
N GLU A 67 4.95 7.62 18.50
CA GLU A 67 3.93 7.81 19.55
C GLU A 67 4.53 7.89 20.96
N LEU A 68 5.46 6.98 21.28
CA LEU A 68 6.16 6.98 22.57
C LEU A 68 6.96 8.27 22.75
N LEU A 69 7.66 8.70 21.71
CA LEU A 69 8.53 9.86 21.74
C LEU A 69 7.74 11.16 21.82
N HIS A 70 6.64 11.28 21.07
CA HIS A 70 5.73 12.43 21.17
C HIS A 70 4.95 12.46 22.48
N GLY A 71 4.73 11.30 23.11
CA GLY A 71 4.13 11.19 24.44
C GLY A 71 5.10 11.38 25.61
N ALA A 72 6.41 11.54 25.35
CA ALA A 72 7.42 11.60 26.41
C ALA A 72 7.32 12.90 27.23
N PRO A 73 7.36 12.84 28.57
CA PRO A 73 7.27 14.03 29.41
C PRO A 73 8.55 14.86 29.34
N GLY A 74 8.42 16.18 29.42
CA GLY A 74 9.54 17.11 29.57
C GLY A 74 9.38 18.40 28.76
N PRO A 75 10.26 19.39 28.99
CA PRO A 75 10.32 20.58 28.14
C PRO A 75 10.73 20.18 26.71
N LEU A 76 10.25 20.93 25.72
CA LEU A 76 10.59 20.74 24.32
C LEU A 76 11.86 21.53 23.96
N ILE A 77 12.74 20.93 23.16
CA ILE A 77 13.76 21.63 22.37
C ILE A 77 13.36 21.48 20.91
N GLY A 78 12.84 22.55 20.31
CA GLY A 78 12.15 22.47 19.03
C GLY A 78 10.88 21.62 19.15
N LEU A 79 10.79 20.53 18.37
CA LEU A 79 9.66 19.61 18.36
C LEU A 79 9.85 18.38 19.26
N PHE A 80 11.00 18.27 19.93
CA PHE A 80 11.41 17.06 20.64
C PHE A 80 11.48 17.26 22.16
N PRO A 81 10.92 16.33 22.97
CA PRO A 81 11.14 16.36 24.42
C PRO A 81 12.62 16.22 24.78
N VAL A 82 13.09 16.95 25.80
CA VAL A 82 14.48 16.83 26.30
C VAL A 82 14.81 15.39 26.71
N SER A 83 13.85 14.70 27.31
CA SER A 83 13.99 13.28 27.69
C SER A 83 14.27 12.39 26.47
N PHE A 84 13.63 12.64 25.34
CA PHE A 84 13.89 11.94 24.08
C PHE A 84 15.33 12.15 23.61
N LEU A 85 15.79 13.40 23.55
CA LEU A 85 17.14 13.74 23.09
C LEU A 85 18.20 13.08 23.99
N LEU A 86 18.02 13.13 25.30
CA LEU A 86 18.95 12.53 26.26
C LEU A 86 18.99 11.00 26.15
N LEU A 87 17.83 10.34 26.03
CA LEU A 87 17.78 8.88 25.88
C LEU A 87 18.48 8.42 24.59
N ASN A 88 18.29 9.14 23.48
CA ASN A 88 18.98 8.82 22.23
C ASN A 88 20.49 9.04 22.35
N LEU A 89 20.94 10.13 22.98
CA LEU A 89 22.36 10.37 23.21
C LEU A 89 23.00 9.27 24.07
N VAL A 90 22.30 8.81 25.12
CA VAL A 90 22.77 7.70 25.96
C VAL A 90 22.83 6.40 25.15
N ALA A 91 21.79 6.07 24.38
CA ALA A 91 21.76 4.88 23.54
C ALA A 91 22.87 4.89 22.48
N LEU A 92 23.04 6.02 21.77
CA LEU A 92 24.13 6.21 20.80
C LEU A 92 25.50 6.13 21.45
N GLY A 93 25.67 6.70 22.65
CA GLY A 93 26.90 6.60 23.43
C GLY A 93 27.23 5.16 23.81
N ALA A 94 26.24 4.40 24.28
CA ALA A 94 26.40 2.98 24.60
C ALA A 94 26.77 2.14 23.37
N LEU A 95 26.10 2.40 22.23
CA LEU A 95 26.41 1.75 20.95
C LEU A 95 27.81 2.12 20.45
N ALA A 96 28.23 3.39 20.55
CA ALA A 96 29.57 3.81 20.17
C ALA A 96 30.66 3.13 21.04
N ALA A 97 30.40 3.01 22.35
CA ALA A 97 31.34 2.46 23.31
C ALA A 97 31.51 0.92 23.25
N SER A 98 30.54 0.18 22.70
CA SER A 98 30.57 -1.29 22.71
C SER A 98 30.26 -1.93 21.36
N SER A 99 31.28 -2.51 20.73
CA SER A 99 31.11 -3.29 19.50
C SER A 99 30.22 -4.52 19.70
N GLN A 100 30.24 -5.13 20.89
CA GLN A 100 29.35 -6.24 21.22
C GLN A 100 27.89 -5.79 21.31
N LEU A 101 27.63 -4.59 21.84
CA LEU A 101 26.28 -4.04 21.89
C LEU A 101 25.78 -3.70 20.48
N ARG A 102 26.63 -3.10 19.63
CA ARG A 102 26.28 -2.87 18.21
C ARG A 102 25.93 -4.15 17.48
N ALA A 103 26.76 -5.18 17.64
CA ALA A 103 26.51 -6.48 17.03
C ALA A 103 25.22 -7.12 17.58
N ALA A 104 24.99 -7.04 18.90
CA ALA A 104 23.78 -7.57 19.51
C ALA A 104 22.52 -6.84 19.02
N VAL A 105 22.56 -5.51 18.88
CA VAL A 105 21.44 -4.74 18.32
C VAL A 105 21.21 -5.10 16.85
N ALA A 106 22.26 -5.16 16.02
CA ALA A 106 22.11 -5.55 14.62
C ALA A 106 21.50 -6.95 14.46
N VAL A 107 21.97 -7.92 15.26
CA VAL A 107 21.41 -9.28 15.26
C VAL A 107 19.97 -9.28 15.78
N GLY A 108 19.69 -8.56 16.87
CA GLY A 108 18.33 -8.43 17.41
C GLY A 108 17.35 -7.81 16.42
N THR A 109 17.75 -6.74 15.71
CA THR A 109 16.97 -6.12 14.63
C THR A 109 16.69 -7.12 13.51
N LEU A 110 17.68 -7.92 13.10
CA LEU A 110 17.47 -9.00 12.14
C LEU A 110 16.47 -10.04 12.66
N GLY A 111 16.57 -10.43 13.93
CA GLY A 111 15.62 -11.34 14.57
C GLY A 111 14.19 -10.81 14.58
N CYS A 112 13.99 -9.53 14.92
CA CYS A 112 12.69 -8.87 14.84
C CYS A 112 12.16 -8.84 13.41
N LEU A 113 13.01 -8.56 12.43
CA LEU A 113 12.62 -8.56 11.02
C LEU A 113 12.19 -9.97 10.56
N VAL A 114 12.96 -11.00 10.89
CA VAL A 114 12.64 -12.40 10.56
C VAL A 114 11.33 -12.83 11.24
N HIS A 115 11.14 -12.47 12.51
CA HIS A 115 9.89 -12.73 13.21
C HIS A 115 8.70 -12.07 12.51
N PHE A 116 8.83 -10.79 12.17
CA PHE A 116 7.78 -10.04 11.49
C PHE A 116 7.44 -10.63 10.13
N LEU A 117 8.45 -10.91 9.28
CA LEU A 117 8.25 -11.56 7.99
C LEU A 117 7.61 -12.94 8.13
N GLY A 118 7.98 -13.69 9.18
CA GLY A 118 7.34 -14.96 9.50
C GLY A 118 5.86 -14.82 9.86
N CYS A 119 5.52 -13.88 10.74
CA CYS A 119 4.14 -13.56 11.09
C CYS A 119 3.32 -13.09 9.87
N ALA A 120 3.92 -12.29 9.00
CA ALA A 120 3.34 -11.85 7.73
C ALA A 120 3.02 -13.03 6.81
N LEU A 121 3.97 -13.93 6.58
CA LEU A 121 3.74 -15.14 5.78
C LEU A 121 2.73 -16.11 6.42
N GLU A 122 2.56 -16.08 7.74
CA GLU A 122 1.54 -16.86 8.46
C GLU A 122 0.16 -16.17 8.50
N GLY A 123 0.08 -14.93 8.03
CA GLY A 123 -1.10 -14.08 8.12
C GLY A 123 -1.59 -13.76 9.52
N ARG A 124 -0.67 -13.57 10.45
CA ARG A 124 -0.96 -13.15 11.83
C ARG A 124 -0.96 -11.63 11.96
N TYR A 125 -1.69 -11.09 12.94
CA TYR A 125 -1.70 -9.66 13.29
C TYR A 125 -2.21 -8.74 12.18
N ASP A 126 -3.24 -9.17 11.44
CA ASP A 126 -3.74 -8.46 10.25
C ASP A 126 -2.64 -8.27 9.18
N LEU A 127 -1.57 -9.08 9.23
CA LEU A 127 -0.54 -9.17 8.20
C LEU A 127 -0.83 -10.28 7.18
N ALA A 128 -2.04 -10.86 7.19
CA ALA A 128 -2.51 -11.84 6.20
C ALA A 128 -2.38 -11.35 4.76
N GLU A 129 -2.45 -10.05 4.61
CA GLU A 129 -2.20 -9.30 3.38
C GLU A 129 -0.80 -9.52 2.82
N LEU A 130 0.23 -9.67 3.64
CA LEU A 130 1.62 -9.84 3.17
C LEU A 130 1.93 -11.28 2.70
N ASN A 131 0.96 -12.19 2.72
CA ASN A 131 1.13 -13.56 2.26
C ASN A 131 1.21 -13.59 0.72
N LEU A 132 2.42 -13.79 0.20
CA LEU A 132 2.74 -13.71 -1.23
C LEU A 132 2.03 -14.73 -2.12
N ALA A 133 1.40 -15.69 -1.49
CA ALA A 133 0.59 -16.66 -2.16
C ALA A 133 -0.59 -16.97 -1.25
N LEU A 134 -1.70 -16.42 -1.69
CA LEU A 134 -3.01 -16.71 -1.19
C LEU A 134 -3.35 -18.16 -1.61
N ASP A 135 -2.78 -19.15 -0.93
CA ASP A 135 -3.21 -20.56 -1.00
C ASP A 135 -4.42 -20.73 -0.07
N ASP A 136 -5.44 -19.92 -0.33
CA ASP A 136 -6.77 -19.92 0.27
C ASP A 136 -7.70 -20.96 -0.40
N GLY A 137 -7.16 -21.80 -1.28
CA GLY A 137 -7.90 -22.74 -2.11
C GLY A 137 -8.39 -22.17 -3.45
N VAL A 138 -8.12 -20.89 -3.74
CA VAL A 138 -8.45 -20.22 -5.01
C VAL A 138 -7.21 -20.20 -5.89
N ARG A 139 -7.30 -20.83 -7.06
CA ARG A 139 -6.16 -20.91 -7.98
C ARG A 139 -6.19 -19.78 -9.00
N GLY A 140 -5.12 -18.99 -8.97
CA GLY A 140 -4.80 -18.03 -10.00
C GLY A 140 -5.66 -16.77 -9.98
N CYS A 141 -5.45 -15.90 -10.96
CA CYS A 141 -6.24 -14.70 -11.14
C CYS A 141 -7.48 -14.97 -11.99
N PRO A 142 -8.64 -14.37 -11.66
CA PRO A 142 -9.81 -14.49 -12.50
C PRO A 142 -9.59 -13.67 -13.79
N THR A 143 -10.16 -14.15 -14.88
CA THR A 143 -10.31 -13.37 -16.11
C THR A 143 -11.30 -12.23 -15.87
N TYR A 144 -11.17 -11.15 -16.64
CA TYR A 144 -12.08 -10.01 -16.54
C TYR A 144 -13.55 -10.43 -16.67
N GLU A 145 -13.84 -11.33 -17.59
CA GLU A 145 -15.18 -11.85 -17.88
C GLU A 145 -15.80 -12.61 -16.72
N GLN A 146 -14.99 -13.19 -15.83
CA GLN A 146 -15.48 -13.89 -14.64
C GLN A 146 -15.95 -12.94 -13.54
N VAL A 147 -15.33 -11.76 -13.44
CA VAL A 147 -15.61 -10.77 -12.37
C VAL A 147 -16.42 -9.56 -12.88
N ARG A 148 -16.49 -9.34 -14.19
CA ARG A 148 -17.19 -8.18 -14.77
C ARG A 148 -18.69 -8.24 -14.50
N GLN A 149 -19.22 -7.17 -13.93
CA GLN A 149 -20.64 -7.00 -13.69
C GLN A 149 -21.43 -6.54 -14.94
N PRO A 150 -22.73 -6.84 -15.04
CA PRO A 150 -23.59 -6.34 -16.11
C PRO A 150 -23.62 -4.82 -16.24
N SER A 151 -23.33 -4.09 -15.15
CA SER A 151 -23.22 -2.62 -15.09
C SER A 151 -22.10 -2.06 -15.98
N MET A 152 -21.13 -2.88 -16.38
CA MET A 152 -20.06 -2.50 -17.30
C MET A 152 -20.52 -2.46 -18.77
N ARG A 153 -21.77 -2.83 -19.07
CA ARG A 153 -22.31 -2.70 -20.43
C ARG A 153 -22.32 -1.22 -20.86
N GLY A 154 -21.63 -0.92 -21.95
CA GLY A 154 -21.49 0.46 -22.43
C GLY A 154 -20.62 1.31 -21.51
N PHE A 155 -19.62 0.69 -20.86
CA PHE A 155 -18.58 1.44 -20.16
C PHE A 155 -17.82 2.35 -21.14
N ASP A 156 -17.54 3.56 -20.66
CA ASP A 156 -16.90 4.65 -21.37
C ASP A 156 -15.84 5.23 -20.43
N VAL A 157 -14.57 4.94 -20.73
CA VAL A 157 -13.45 5.32 -19.90
C VAL A 157 -13.33 6.84 -19.74
N SER A 158 -13.82 7.64 -20.70
CA SER A 158 -13.78 9.10 -20.60
C SER A 158 -14.63 9.65 -19.46
N LYS A 159 -15.67 8.92 -19.05
CA LYS A 159 -16.50 9.26 -17.88
C LYS A 159 -15.88 8.84 -16.56
N TYR A 160 -14.79 8.07 -16.62
CA TYR A 160 -14.04 7.61 -15.46
C TYR A 160 -12.98 8.63 -15.01
N THR A 161 -12.57 9.55 -15.88
CA THR A 161 -11.66 10.66 -15.57
C THR A 161 -12.15 11.50 -14.37
N GLY A 162 -11.20 12.06 -13.62
CA GLY A 162 -11.42 12.90 -12.44
C GLY A 162 -11.26 12.13 -11.13
N ARG A 163 -11.46 12.85 -10.02
CA ARG A 163 -11.25 12.32 -8.67
C ARG A 163 -12.21 11.19 -8.29
N TRP A 164 -11.65 10.16 -7.68
CA TRP A 164 -12.33 9.10 -6.97
C TRP A 164 -11.83 9.06 -5.52
N TYR A 165 -12.75 8.88 -4.59
CA TYR A 165 -12.45 8.64 -3.18
C TYR A 165 -12.54 7.14 -2.94
N GLU A 166 -11.48 6.56 -2.42
CA GLU A 166 -11.47 5.16 -2.03
C GLU A 166 -12.05 5.02 -0.63
N HIS A 167 -13.12 4.25 -0.48
CA HIS A 167 -13.82 4.05 0.79
C HIS A 167 -13.48 2.74 1.47
N ALA A 168 -13.06 1.74 0.69
CA ALA A 168 -12.51 0.51 1.21
C ALA A 168 -11.53 -0.10 0.22
N PHE A 169 -10.54 -0.85 0.71
CA PHE A 169 -9.60 -1.57 -0.14
C PHE A 169 -9.22 -2.95 0.41
N HIS A 170 -8.80 -3.84 -0.48
CA HIS A 170 -8.06 -5.05 -0.15
C HIS A 170 -6.79 -5.06 -1.01
N ASP A 171 -5.71 -4.52 -0.47
CA ASP A 171 -4.43 -4.36 -1.17
C ASP A 171 -3.33 -4.36 -0.11
N TYR A 172 -2.46 -5.37 -0.12
CA TYR A 172 -1.40 -5.49 0.87
C TYR A 172 -0.24 -4.51 0.71
N THR A 173 -0.19 -3.84 -0.44
CA THR A 173 0.83 -2.87 -0.78
C THR A 173 0.46 -1.49 -0.27
N GLN A 174 -0.83 -1.29 0.02
CA GLN A 174 -1.36 -0.13 0.70
C GLN A 174 -1.42 -0.35 2.22
N PHE A 175 -0.89 0.59 2.98
CA PHE A 175 -0.89 0.49 4.44
C PHE A 175 -2.33 0.58 5.00
N ALA A 176 -2.72 -0.34 5.88
CA ALA A 176 -4.05 -0.37 6.53
C ALA A 176 -4.38 0.93 7.31
N ASP A 177 -3.37 1.60 7.85
CA ASP A 177 -3.53 2.81 8.68
C ASP A 177 -3.59 4.11 7.86
N VAL A 178 -4.04 4.11 6.61
CA VAL A 178 -4.18 5.33 5.78
C VAL A 178 -5.56 5.99 5.91
N TYR A 179 -5.68 7.21 5.41
CA TYR A 179 -6.92 7.96 5.35
C TYR A 179 -6.91 8.94 4.17
N ASP A 180 -8.06 9.51 3.82
CA ASP A 180 -8.23 10.45 2.69
C ASP A 180 -7.65 9.93 1.37
N THR A 181 -7.75 8.62 1.12
CA THR A 181 -7.21 8.02 -0.11
C THR A 181 -8.01 8.44 -1.33
N THR A 182 -7.33 8.97 -2.35
CA THR A 182 -7.95 9.38 -3.61
C THR A 182 -7.17 8.91 -4.81
N LEU A 183 -7.89 8.65 -5.89
CA LEU A 183 -7.35 8.40 -7.22
C LEU A 183 -7.79 9.56 -8.12
N ASP A 184 -6.84 10.33 -8.62
CA ASP A 184 -7.08 11.39 -9.59
C ASP A 184 -6.72 10.90 -10.99
N ILE A 185 -7.73 10.41 -11.72
CA ILE A 185 -7.53 9.77 -13.03
C ILE A 185 -7.57 10.80 -14.16
N GLU A 186 -6.50 10.86 -14.95
CA GLU A 186 -6.40 11.67 -16.17
C GLU A 186 -6.19 10.77 -17.39
N LEU A 187 -6.81 11.11 -18.52
CA LEU A 187 -6.58 10.40 -19.78
C LEU A 187 -5.60 11.17 -20.66
N SER A 188 -4.74 10.44 -21.37
CA SER A 188 -3.95 11.02 -22.45
C SER A 188 -4.85 11.59 -23.54
N ALA A 189 -4.31 12.51 -24.34
CA ALA A 189 -5.07 13.17 -25.41
C ALA A 189 -5.69 12.21 -26.45
N ASP A 190 -5.09 11.03 -26.65
CA ASP A 190 -5.60 9.97 -27.53
C ASP A 190 -6.56 8.98 -26.84
N GLY A 191 -6.78 9.13 -25.53
CA GLY A 191 -7.64 8.27 -24.71
C GLY A 191 -7.16 6.82 -24.57
N GLN A 192 -5.91 6.51 -24.95
CA GLN A 192 -5.37 5.14 -24.88
C GLN A 192 -4.61 4.85 -23.59
N ARG A 193 -4.31 5.88 -22.81
CA ARG A 193 -3.57 5.77 -21.55
C ARG A 193 -4.28 6.56 -20.47
N TRP A 194 -4.08 6.14 -19.23
CA TRP A 194 -4.40 6.96 -18.07
C TRP A 194 -3.17 7.21 -17.22
N LEU A 195 -3.23 8.31 -16.49
CA LEU A 195 -2.39 8.61 -15.33
C LEU A 195 -3.31 8.58 -14.12
N ASP A 196 -2.94 7.84 -13.10
CA ASP A 196 -3.57 7.85 -11.79
C ASP A 196 -2.63 8.53 -10.81
N ASP A 197 -3.02 9.70 -10.30
CA ASP A 197 -2.40 10.27 -9.11
C ASP A 197 -3.06 9.68 -7.86
N PHE A 198 -2.48 8.58 -7.39
CA PHE A 198 -2.89 7.87 -6.19
C PHE A 198 -2.33 8.59 -4.95
N ALA A 199 -3.19 9.36 -4.31
CA ALA A 199 -2.86 10.13 -3.13
C ALA A 199 -3.35 9.43 -1.86
N ILE A 200 -2.45 9.23 -0.90
CA ILE A 200 -2.77 8.65 0.41
C ILE A 200 -2.26 9.54 1.54
N LYS A 201 -3.00 9.66 2.64
CA LYS A 201 -2.49 10.29 3.86
C LYS A 201 -2.30 9.26 4.95
N GLY A 202 -1.31 9.47 5.82
CA GLY A 202 -1.10 8.56 6.94
C GLY A 202 -0.05 8.99 7.97
N PRO A 203 0.00 8.30 9.12
CA PRO A 203 -1.01 7.35 9.61
C PRO A 203 -2.34 8.05 9.96
N SER A 204 -3.44 7.29 9.98
CA SER A 204 -4.78 7.80 10.28
C SER A 204 -4.84 8.33 11.72
N PRO A 205 -5.68 9.33 12.00
CA PRO A 205 -5.88 9.81 13.37
C PRO A 205 -6.34 8.73 14.34
N ALA A 206 -7.05 7.71 13.84
CA ALA A 206 -7.49 6.57 14.63
C ALA A 206 -6.33 5.66 15.04
N ALA A 207 -5.37 5.43 14.14
CA ALA A 207 -4.21 4.57 14.37
C ALA A 207 -3.12 5.23 15.23
N ALA A 208 -2.87 6.53 15.03
CA ALA A 208 -1.78 7.25 15.69
C ALA A 208 -2.21 8.63 16.24
N PRO A 209 -3.09 8.68 17.26
CA PRO A 209 -3.77 9.91 17.67
C PRO A 209 -2.84 11.03 18.21
N ARG A 210 -1.59 10.75 18.58
CA ARG A 210 -0.66 11.76 19.13
C ARG A 210 0.39 12.26 18.14
N SER A 211 0.63 11.49 17.07
CA SER A 211 1.68 11.73 16.09
C SER A 211 1.14 11.99 14.69
N TRP A 212 -0.14 11.73 14.42
CA TRP A 212 -0.71 11.86 13.08
C TRP A 212 -0.60 13.30 12.53
N ASP A 213 -0.86 14.31 13.36
CA ASP A 213 -0.73 15.73 12.99
C ASP A 213 0.72 16.15 12.69
N LYS A 214 1.67 15.33 13.14
CA LYS A 214 3.12 15.56 13.03
C LYS A 214 3.79 14.63 12.03
N SER A 215 3.04 13.76 11.35
CA SER A 215 3.61 12.86 10.36
C SER A 215 4.00 13.64 9.08
N PRO A 216 5.17 13.38 8.49
CA PRO A 216 5.58 14.01 7.23
C PRO A 216 4.66 13.60 6.06
N VAL A 217 4.00 12.44 6.17
CA VAL A 217 3.01 11.93 5.21
C VAL A 217 1.55 12.24 5.61
N ALA A 218 1.34 12.99 6.68
CA ALA A 218 -0.02 13.39 7.13
C ALA A 218 -0.78 14.23 6.11
N ASN A 219 -0.07 14.94 5.22
CA ASN A 219 -0.65 15.80 4.19
C ASN A 219 -0.63 15.16 2.79
N GLY A 220 -0.29 13.88 2.66
CA GLY A 220 -0.32 13.17 1.40
C GLY A 220 1.04 12.66 0.94
N ALA A 221 1.10 11.38 0.56
CA ALA A 221 2.04 10.86 -0.42
C ALA A 221 1.28 10.67 -1.73
N HIS A 222 1.91 11.03 -2.84
CA HIS A 222 1.36 10.87 -4.19
C HIS A 222 2.19 9.82 -4.92
N TYR A 223 1.53 8.82 -5.47
CA TYR A 223 2.12 7.80 -6.31
C TYR A 223 1.46 7.87 -7.68
N PHE A 224 2.29 8.05 -8.70
CA PHE A 224 1.80 8.13 -10.07
C PHE A 224 1.80 6.73 -10.70
N LEU A 225 0.62 6.20 -11.00
CA LEU A 225 0.44 4.96 -11.73
C LEU A 225 0.05 5.24 -13.18
N TYR A 226 0.56 4.39 -14.08
CA TYR A 226 0.40 4.56 -15.51
C TYR A 226 -0.38 3.41 -16.10
N GLY A 227 -1.55 3.69 -16.66
CA GLY A 227 -2.41 2.70 -17.28
C GLY A 227 -2.34 2.74 -18.79
N LYS A 228 -2.23 1.58 -19.43
CA LYS A 228 -2.50 1.38 -20.86
C LYS A 228 -3.84 0.67 -21.01
N ILE A 229 -4.80 1.34 -21.65
CA ILE A 229 -6.17 0.83 -21.82
C ILE A 229 -6.19 -0.26 -22.90
N ASP A 230 -6.90 -1.35 -22.65
CA ASP A 230 -7.22 -2.33 -23.69
C ASP A 230 -8.39 -1.84 -24.54
N ALA A 231 -8.09 -1.42 -25.77
CA ALA A 231 -9.09 -0.96 -26.72
C ALA A 231 -10.10 -2.04 -27.12
N ALA A 232 -9.76 -3.33 -27.01
CA ALA A 232 -10.66 -4.43 -27.33
C ALA A 232 -11.65 -4.73 -26.20
N THR A 233 -11.27 -4.42 -24.96
CA THR A 233 -12.02 -4.80 -23.76
C THR A 233 -12.17 -3.60 -22.82
N PRO A 234 -13.16 -2.71 -23.04
CA PRO A 234 -13.40 -1.56 -22.19
C PRO A 234 -13.56 -1.98 -20.71
N GLY A 235 -12.80 -1.33 -19.84
CA GLY A 235 -12.71 -1.68 -18.42
C GLY A 235 -11.48 -2.53 -18.06
N VAL A 236 -10.67 -2.96 -19.03
CA VAL A 236 -9.37 -3.61 -18.78
C VAL A 236 -8.23 -2.63 -19.12
N LEU A 237 -7.25 -2.55 -18.22
CA LEU A 237 -5.99 -1.85 -18.49
C LEU A 237 -4.79 -2.61 -17.92
N GLN A 238 -3.61 -2.31 -18.43
CA GLN A 238 -2.33 -2.70 -17.85
C GLN A 238 -1.77 -1.50 -17.10
N GLU A 239 -1.74 -1.59 -15.78
CA GLU A 239 -1.26 -0.52 -14.92
C GLU A 239 0.17 -0.79 -14.47
N SER A 240 0.99 0.26 -14.45
CA SER A 240 2.37 0.23 -14.01
C SER A 240 2.58 1.22 -12.89
N GLY A 241 3.04 0.71 -11.75
CA GLY A 241 3.33 1.46 -10.54
C GLY A 241 4.28 0.66 -9.67
N PHE A 242 5.03 1.33 -8.79
CA PHE A 242 5.87 0.64 -7.79
C PHE A 242 6.88 -0.38 -8.37
N GLY A 243 7.30 -0.20 -9.63
CA GLY A 243 8.26 -1.08 -10.31
C GLY A 243 7.68 -2.38 -10.87
N VAL A 244 6.35 -2.52 -10.94
CA VAL A 244 5.67 -3.68 -11.51
C VAL A 244 4.55 -3.23 -12.46
N THR A 245 4.23 -4.07 -13.45
CA THR A 245 3.05 -3.93 -14.30
C THR A 245 2.07 -5.07 -14.01
N PHE A 246 0.81 -4.72 -13.77
CA PHE A 246 -0.26 -5.66 -13.45
C PHE A 246 -1.55 -5.32 -14.20
N PRO A 247 -2.42 -6.33 -14.46
CA PRO A 247 -3.78 -6.06 -14.91
C PRO A 247 -4.56 -5.30 -13.83
N ASN A 248 -5.24 -4.21 -14.23
CA ASN A 248 -6.24 -3.52 -13.43
C ASN A 248 -7.57 -3.53 -14.19
N TYR A 249 -8.62 -4.03 -13.54
CA TYR A 249 -9.96 -4.15 -14.09
C TYR A 249 -10.92 -3.20 -13.38
N ILE A 250 -11.66 -2.40 -14.15
CA ILE A 250 -12.89 -1.78 -13.66
C ILE A 250 -14.02 -2.79 -13.84
N VAL A 251 -14.49 -3.37 -12.73
CA VAL A 251 -15.40 -4.53 -12.77
C VAL A 251 -16.87 -4.15 -12.58
N ASP A 252 -17.14 -3.01 -11.96
CA ASP A 252 -18.49 -2.47 -11.72
C ASP A 252 -18.46 -0.94 -11.75
N VAL A 253 -19.53 -0.33 -12.28
CA VAL A 253 -19.80 1.11 -12.11
C VAL A 253 -21.29 1.39 -11.87
N GLN A 254 -21.59 2.29 -10.94
CA GLN A 254 -22.94 2.86 -10.79
C GLN A 254 -23.07 4.16 -11.58
N ARG A 255 -24.27 4.41 -12.10
CA ARG A 255 -24.59 5.61 -12.89
C ARG A 255 -25.71 6.39 -12.21
N ASP A 256 -25.61 7.71 -12.22
CA ASP A 256 -26.74 8.58 -11.90
C ASP A 256 -27.72 8.71 -13.08
N ALA A 257 -28.76 9.52 -12.91
CA ALA A 257 -29.77 9.77 -13.94
C ALA A 257 -29.21 10.45 -15.21
N SER A 258 -28.06 11.11 -15.12
CA SER A 258 -27.36 11.71 -16.27
C SER A 258 -26.47 10.71 -17.01
N GLY A 259 -26.26 9.52 -16.43
CA GLY A 259 -25.33 8.51 -16.92
C GLY A 259 -23.87 8.79 -16.56
N ALA A 260 -23.62 9.69 -15.60
CA ALA A 260 -22.29 9.91 -15.02
C ALA A 260 -21.99 8.83 -13.97
N TYR A 261 -20.72 8.45 -13.82
CA TYR A 261 -20.33 7.41 -12.87
C TYR A 261 -20.24 7.97 -11.46
N THR A 262 -20.88 7.30 -10.50
CA THR A 262 -20.94 7.72 -9.09
C THR A 262 -20.14 6.81 -8.16
N GLU A 263 -20.10 5.51 -8.45
CA GLU A 263 -19.37 4.49 -7.71
C GLU A 263 -18.67 3.56 -8.70
N ALA A 264 -17.55 2.98 -8.29
CA ALA A 264 -16.83 1.98 -9.07
C ALA A 264 -16.17 0.94 -8.16
N ILE A 265 -15.98 -0.26 -8.69
CA ILE A 265 -15.13 -1.29 -8.08
C ILE A 265 -13.99 -1.56 -9.04
N GLN A 266 -12.76 -1.42 -8.55
CA GLN A 266 -11.55 -1.85 -9.25
C GLN A 266 -11.05 -3.19 -8.70
N PHE A 267 -10.42 -3.98 -9.55
CA PHE A 267 -9.83 -5.26 -9.21
C PHE A 267 -8.51 -5.45 -9.96
N GLN A 268 -7.41 -5.51 -9.22
CA GLN A 268 -6.11 -5.88 -9.73
C GLN A 268 -5.76 -7.30 -9.30
N CYS A 269 -5.19 -8.09 -10.20
CA CYS A 269 -4.68 -9.41 -9.84
C CYS A 269 -3.47 -9.78 -10.70
N LEU A 270 -2.36 -10.11 -10.04
CA LEU A 270 -1.12 -10.52 -10.68
C LEU A 270 -0.85 -12.01 -10.45
N GLU A 271 -0.73 -12.76 -11.54
CA GLU A 271 -0.32 -14.17 -11.51
C GLU A 271 1.01 -14.37 -12.26
N ARG A 272 1.88 -15.25 -11.75
CA ARG A 272 3.03 -15.80 -12.48
C ARG A 272 3.10 -17.31 -12.29
N GLY A 273 3.18 -18.04 -13.40
CA GLY A 273 3.35 -19.49 -13.37
C GLY A 273 2.23 -20.23 -12.62
N GLY A 274 0.99 -19.73 -12.64
CA GLY A 274 -0.15 -20.31 -11.91
C GLY A 274 -0.24 -19.88 -10.45
N VAL A 275 0.69 -19.07 -9.95
CA VAL A 275 0.70 -18.56 -8.57
C VAL A 275 0.26 -17.11 -8.58
N ARG A 276 -0.78 -16.81 -7.79
CA ARG A 276 -1.25 -15.46 -7.53
C ARG A 276 -0.30 -14.77 -6.56
N ILE A 277 0.21 -13.60 -6.96
CA ILE A 277 1.28 -12.84 -6.30
C ILE A 277 0.74 -11.54 -5.71
N PHE A 278 -0.30 -10.97 -6.32
CA PHE A 278 -0.89 -9.73 -5.88
C PHE A 278 -2.38 -9.69 -6.18
N GLU A 279 -3.11 -9.09 -5.26
CA GLU A 279 -4.51 -8.71 -5.39
C GLU A 279 -4.65 -7.29 -4.85
N GLY A 280 -5.41 -6.49 -5.59
CA GLY A 280 -5.88 -5.20 -5.17
C GLY A 280 -7.37 -5.12 -5.45
N ILE A 281 -8.14 -4.58 -4.52
CA ILE A 281 -9.56 -4.28 -4.72
C ILE A 281 -9.81 -2.91 -4.15
N ASN A 282 -10.41 -2.01 -4.92
CA ASN A 282 -10.72 -0.65 -4.44
C ASN A 282 -12.20 -0.36 -4.63
N PHE A 283 -12.86 0.07 -3.56
CA PHE A 283 -14.23 0.56 -3.58
C PHE A 283 -14.21 2.07 -3.67
N LEU A 284 -14.58 2.59 -4.83
CA LEU A 284 -14.44 4.00 -5.17
C LEU A 284 -15.80 4.70 -5.27
N SER A 285 -15.86 5.96 -4.90
CA SER A 285 -16.98 6.85 -5.26
C SER A 285 -16.55 8.27 -5.59
N ARG A 286 -17.44 9.04 -6.22
CA ARG A 286 -17.21 10.47 -6.49
C ARG A 286 -17.38 11.36 -5.26
N ALA A 287 -17.89 10.81 -4.15
CA ALA A 287 -18.12 11.55 -2.92
C ALA A 287 -17.07 11.18 -1.86
N ALA A 288 -16.63 12.15 -1.07
CA ALA A 288 -15.72 11.92 0.06
C ALA A 288 -16.40 11.20 1.23
N GLU A 289 -17.73 11.11 1.23
CA GLU A 289 -18.50 10.41 2.24
C GLU A 289 -19.33 9.29 1.59
N MET A 290 -19.39 8.15 2.27
CA MET A 290 -20.19 7.00 1.88
C MET A 290 -20.98 6.51 3.10
N SER A 291 -22.28 6.31 2.92
CA SER A 291 -23.12 5.71 3.96
C SER A 291 -22.83 4.22 4.11
N GLU A 292 -23.12 3.65 5.28
CA GLU A 292 -23.02 2.20 5.49
C GLU A 292 -23.89 1.39 4.51
N GLU A 293 -25.03 1.93 4.08
CA GLU A 293 -25.89 1.27 3.09
C GLU A 293 -25.23 1.19 1.72
N GLN A 294 -24.60 2.27 1.28
CA GLN A 294 -23.82 2.28 0.05
C GLN A 294 -22.63 1.31 0.13
N MET A 295 -21.89 1.33 1.25
CA MET A 295 -20.78 0.40 1.47
C MET A 295 -21.24 -1.07 1.43
N ARG A 296 -22.34 -1.41 2.14
CA ARG A 296 -22.95 -2.74 2.06
C ARG A 296 -23.38 -3.10 0.63
N ALA A 297 -23.91 -2.14 -0.12
CA ALA A 297 -24.28 -2.36 -1.52
C ALA A 297 -23.06 -2.62 -2.41
N MET A 298 -21.91 -1.99 -2.14
CA MET A 298 -20.66 -2.27 -2.85
C MET A 298 -20.16 -3.69 -2.57
N HIS A 299 -20.11 -4.12 -1.30
CA HIS A 299 -19.79 -5.50 -0.94
C HIS A 299 -20.73 -6.50 -1.61
N ALA A 300 -22.04 -6.23 -1.64
CA ALA A 300 -22.99 -7.13 -2.31
C ALA A 300 -22.70 -7.26 -3.82
N ARG A 301 -22.27 -6.19 -4.49
CA ARG A 301 -21.89 -6.24 -5.91
C ARG A 301 -20.57 -6.96 -6.14
N ALA A 302 -19.58 -6.78 -5.26
CA ALA A 302 -18.32 -7.51 -5.31
C ALA A 302 -18.53 -9.02 -5.05
N SER A 303 -19.37 -9.37 -4.07
CA SER A 303 -19.76 -10.75 -3.79
C SER A 303 -20.47 -11.39 -4.98
N ALA A 304 -21.39 -10.65 -5.63
CA ALA A 304 -22.04 -11.10 -6.87
C ALA A 304 -21.07 -11.26 -8.05
N ALA A 305 -19.91 -10.60 -8.01
CA ALA A 305 -18.79 -10.80 -8.95
C ALA A 305 -17.89 -11.98 -8.58
N GLY A 306 -18.16 -12.68 -7.47
CA GLY A 306 -17.31 -13.76 -6.96
C GLY A 306 -16.00 -13.26 -6.33
N MET A 307 -15.92 -11.96 -6.00
CA MET A 307 -14.68 -11.34 -5.50
C MET A 307 -14.42 -11.59 -4.01
N ASP A 308 -15.39 -12.15 -3.26
CA ASP A 308 -15.19 -12.52 -1.85
C ASP A 308 -14.02 -13.50 -1.69
N ALA A 309 -13.83 -14.39 -2.67
CA ALA A 309 -12.74 -15.34 -2.73
C ALA A 309 -11.35 -14.70 -2.97
N TYR A 310 -11.33 -13.39 -3.22
CA TYR A 310 -10.15 -12.57 -3.51
C TYR A 310 -10.07 -11.37 -2.52
N GLY A 311 -10.73 -11.47 -1.36
CA GLY A 311 -10.63 -10.47 -0.29
C GLY A 311 -11.68 -9.36 -0.29
N ALA A 312 -12.69 -9.38 -1.17
CA ALA A 312 -13.71 -8.32 -1.21
C ALA A 312 -14.78 -8.40 -0.10
N SER A 313 -14.67 -9.36 0.81
CA SER A 313 -15.59 -9.50 1.94
C SER A 313 -15.42 -8.34 2.94
N ALA A 314 -16.48 -8.02 3.67
CA ALA A 314 -16.46 -6.92 4.64
C ALA A 314 -15.42 -7.13 5.77
N GLU A 315 -15.08 -8.38 6.05
CA GLU A 315 -14.11 -8.78 7.07
C GLU A 315 -12.65 -8.68 6.59
N GLN A 316 -12.42 -8.65 5.27
CA GLN A 316 -11.09 -8.67 4.67
C GLN A 316 -10.68 -7.34 4.02
N MET A 317 -11.63 -6.42 3.82
CA MET A 317 -11.35 -5.09 3.31
C MET A 317 -11.11 -4.10 4.45
N HIS A 318 -10.10 -3.25 4.26
CA HIS A 318 -9.87 -2.07 5.10
C HIS A 318 -10.81 -0.96 4.72
N VAL A 319 -11.45 -0.34 5.70
CA VAL A 319 -12.24 0.87 5.48
C VAL A 319 -11.33 2.09 5.57
N VAL A 320 -11.39 2.95 4.55
CA VAL A 320 -10.61 4.19 4.50
C VAL A 320 -11.41 5.31 5.15
N PRO A 321 -10.95 5.88 6.28
CA PRO A 321 -11.58 7.04 6.85
C PRO A 321 -11.33 8.28 5.97
N HIS A 322 -12.36 9.10 5.80
CA HIS A 322 -12.27 10.40 5.14
C HIS A 322 -12.55 11.54 6.11
N THR A 323 -11.76 12.59 5.98
CA THR A 323 -11.90 13.85 6.70
C THR A 323 -13.20 14.51 6.26
N LYS A 324 -14.09 14.74 7.22
CA LYS A 324 -15.37 15.40 6.94
C LYS A 324 -15.15 16.79 6.35
N PRO A 325 -15.99 17.21 5.39
CA PRO A 325 -15.96 18.58 4.89
C PRO A 325 -16.02 19.61 6.03
N GLY A 326 -15.06 20.54 6.04
CA GLY A 326 -14.98 21.59 7.07
C GLY A 326 -14.32 21.17 8.38
N ALA A 327 -13.75 19.96 8.47
CA ALA A 327 -12.86 19.62 9.56
C ALA A 327 -11.68 20.62 9.63
N PRO A 328 -11.20 20.96 10.85
CA PRO A 328 -10.05 21.85 10.99
C PRO A 328 -8.86 21.27 10.22
N ALA A 329 -8.08 22.16 9.59
CA ALA A 329 -6.83 21.76 8.97
C ALA A 329 -5.94 21.07 10.01
N VAL A 330 -5.30 19.98 9.59
CA VAL A 330 -4.33 19.26 10.41
C VAL A 330 -3.22 20.23 10.79
N ASP A 331 -3.01 20.45 12.10
CA ASP A 331 -1.93 21.30 12.61
C ASP A 331 -0.57 20.61 12.41
N ASN A 332 -0.02 20.77 11.22
CA ASN A 332 1.24 20.18 10.84
C ASN A 332 2.40 21.19 10.92
N SER A 333 2.80 21.51 12.16
CA SER A 333 3.98 22.34 12.46
C SER A 333 5.28 21.82 11.80
N TRP A 334 5.37 20.51 11.52
CA TRP A 334 6.45 19.93 10.72
C TRP A 334 6.42 20.41 9.28
N GLN A 335 5.26 20.46 8.63
CA GLN A 335 5.16 21.02 7.29
C GLN A 335 5.36 22.53 7.24
N GLU A 336 5.13 23.26 8.32
CA GLU A 336 5.55 24.66 8.39
C GLU A 336 7.08 24.78 8.34
N LEU A 337 7.81 23.90 9.03
CA LEU A 337 9.25 23.77 8.90
C LEU A 337 9.67 23.39 7.47
N TRP A 338 8.95 22.45 6.83
CA TRP A 338 9.24 22.00 5.46
C TRP A 338 8.99 23.10 4.42
N ARG A 339 7.90 23.87 4.58
CA ARG A 339 7.62 25.07 3.80
C ARG A 339 8.72 26.11 3.95
N ARG A 340 9.23 26.31 5.17
CA ARG A 340 10.36 27.23 5.42
C ARG A 340 11.65 26.80 4.71
N ILE A 341 11.84 25.49 4.46
CA ILE A 341 12.97 24.98 3.66
C ILE A 341 12.62 24.73 2.19
N ARG A 342 11.47 25.23 1.71
CA ARG A 342 10.99 25.14 0.31
C ARG A 342 10.84 23.71 -0.24
N PHE A 343 10.60 22.74 0.64
CA PHE A 343 10.39 21.34 0.22
C PHE A 343 9.18 21.15 -0.73
N PRO A 344 8.02 21.84 -0.55
CA PRO A 344 6.90 21.68 -1.47
C PRO A 344 7.21 22.08 -2.92
N GLU A 345 8.12 23.03 -3.11
CA GLU A 345 8.53 23.46 -4.45
C GLU A 345 9.41 22.40 -5.13
N LEU A 346 10.18 21.64 -4.35
CA LEU A 346 10.92 20.48 -4.83
C LEU A 346 9.95 19.37 -5.27
N LEU A 347 8.87 19.13 -4.52
CA LEU A 347 7.83 18.16 -4.88
C LEU A 347 7.11 18.57 -6.17
N ALA A 348 6.72 19.84 -6.31
CA ALA A 348 6.08 20.34 -7.53
C ALA A 348 6.98 20.22 -8.79
N LEU A 349 8.31 20.35 -8.61
CA LEU A 349 9.28 20.09 -9.67
C LEU A 349 9.32 18.61 -10.09
N VAL A 350 9.19 17.68 -9.13
CA VAL A 350 9.11 16.24 -9.42
C VAL A 350 7.79 15.91 -10.13
N GLU A 351 6.67 16.44 -9.65
CA GLU A 351 5.33 16.25 -10.25
C GLU A 351 5.30 16.74 -11.71
N SER A 352 5.72 17.98 -11.96
CA SER A 352 5.76 18.53 -13.33
C SER A 352 6.69 17.75 -14.28
N SER A 353 7.80 17.20 -13.77
CA SER A 353 8.67 16.32 -14.56
C SER A 353 8.02 14.99 -14.92
N THR A 354 7.18 14.48 -14.02
CA THR A 354 6.48 13.20 -14.14
C THR A 354 5.31 13.29 -15.13
N HIS A 355 4.53 14.39 -15.09
CA HIS A 355 3.53 14.71 -16.10
C HIS A 355 4.14 14.92 -17.50
N SER A 356 5.29 15.59 -17.58
CA SER A 356 5.97 15.78 -18.87
C SER A 356 6.41 14.45 -19.49
N ALA A 357 6.87 13.50 -18.66
CA ALA A 357 7.22 12.15 -19.09
C ALA A 357 5.99 11.30 -19.47
N PHE A 358 4.84 11.54 -18.84
CA PHE A 358 3.57 10.91 -19.22
C PHE A 358 3.16 11.27 -20.65
N GLU A 359 3.27 12.54 -21.03
CA GLU A 359 2.93 13.00 -22.37
C GLU A 359 3.98 12.60 -23.42
N ASP A 360 5.23 12.35 -23.02
CA ASP A 360 6.30 11.92 -23.92
C ASP A 360 6.22 10.42 -24.27
N THR A 361 5.68 10.14 -25.46
CA THR A 361 5.48 8.78 -26.00
C THR A 361 6.76 8.08 -26.49
N SER A 362 7.91 8.75 -26.48
CA SER A 362 9.14 8.24 -27.10
C SER A 362 9.89 7.19 -26.27
N ALA A 363 9.65 7.14 -24.95
CA ALA A 363 10.34 6.22 -24.03
C ALA A 363 9.66 4.85 -23.87
N LEU A 364 8.33 4.77 -24.05
CA LEU A 364 7.53 3.56 -23.86
C LEU A 364 7.41 2.66 -25.11
N THR A 365 8.02 3.08 -26.23
CA THR A 365 8.05 2.33 -27.50
C THR A 365 9.36 1.57 -27.73
N LYS A 366 10.28 1.58 -26.76
CA LYS A 366 11.47 0.72 -26.70
C LYS A 366 11.25 -0.38 -25.68
#